data_AF-A0A1X7SMI1-F1
#
_entry.id   AF-A0A1X7SMI1-F1
#
_cell.length_a   1.000
_cell.length_b   1.000
_cell.length_c   1.000
_cell.angle_alpha   90.00
_cell.angle_beta   90.00
_cell.angle_gamma   90.00
#
_symmetry.space_group_name_H-M   'P 1'
#
loop_
_entity.id
_entity.type
_entity.pdbx_description
1 polymer ?
#
loop_
_entity_poly.entity_id
_entity_poly.type
_entity_poly.pdbx_seq_one_letter_code
_entity_poly.pdbx_strand_id
1 'polypeptide(L)'
;MQSLGVVVTTNNKDIVLSCDVIILSVKPHQVLPVLEELRKIYQDIDENQLLVGGAPLPRNLRPLIVSVATSITIKQIEEKTEISWKMGRADMLGHLPVIRCLPTVASSVRAGVTVYTSGHFSTENDNKLFLDIFNSVGFTQDVPEQYIDGFTAFTGSGVAFMGLVMEALADGGVLVGIPRGMADKIAAYTMMSTAKIVIERGIKPHEIRTSVASPGGTTIHGLKVMEDAGVRGGVMGAVQRGTERAKELRSPS
;
A
#
# COMPACT_ATOMS: atom_id res chain seq x y z
N MET A 1 -6.29 -17.03 10.40
CA MET A 1 -7.15 -15.89 10.82
C MET A 1 -7.81 -16.19 12.16
N GLN A 2 -8.63 -17.24 12.28
CA GLN A 2 -9.24 -17.61 13.57
C GLN A 2 -8.20 -17.89 14.68
N SER A 3 -7.06 -18.50 14.34
CA SER A 3 -5.93 -18.71 15.26
C SER A 3 -5.28 -17.41 15.80
N LEU A 4 -5.57 -16.27 15.18
CA LEU A 4 -5.12 -14.94 15.61
C LEU A 4 -6.22 -14.17 16.35
N GLY A 5 -7.35 -14.83 16.68
CA GLY A 5 -8.51 -14.19 17.30
C GLY A 5 -9.40 -13.39 16.34
N VAL A 6 -9.18 -13.51 15.02
CA VAL A 6 -9.99 -12.80 14.01
C VAL A 6 -11.32 -13.52 13.81
N VAL A 7 -12.42 -12.79 14.01
CA VAL A 7 -13.78 -13.24 13.67
C VAL A 7 -13.91 -13.31 12.16
N VAL A 8 -14.40 -14.43 11.65
CA VAL A 8 -14.60 -14.65 10.20
C VAL A 8 -16.09 -14.84 9.92
N THR A 9 -16.56 -14.26 8.82
CA THR A 9 -17.92 -14.42 8.32
C THR A 9 -17.87 -14.63 6.81
N THR A 10 -18.91 -15.25 6.27
CA THR A 10 -19.15 -15.36 4.82
C THR A 10 -20.18 -14.33 4.33
N ASN A 11 -20.67 -13.44 5.22
CA ASN A 11 -21.72 -12.48 4.93
C ASN A 11 -21.21 -11.05 5.18
N ASN A 12 -21.16 -10.24 4.11
CA ASN A 12 -20.71 -8.84 4.19
C ASN A 12 -21.61 -7.97 5.09
N LYS A 13 -22.87 -8.38 5.34
CA LYS A 13 -23.77 -7.68 6.29
C LYS A 13 -23.22 -7.64 7.70
N ASP A 14 -22.56 -8.70 8.16
CA ASP A 14 -22.04 -8.76 9.52
C ASP A 14 -20.87 -7.76 9.71
N ILE A 15 -20.15 -7.46 8.62
CA ILE A 15 -19.04 -6.49 8.60
C ILE A 15 -19.58 -5.06 8.70
N VAL A 16 -20.62 -4.74 7.93
CA VAL A 16 -21.25 -3.41 7.85
C VAL A 16 -21.69 -2.89 9.23
N LEU A 17 -22.18 -3.76 10.10
CA LEU A 17 -22.72 -3.38 11.41
C LEU A 17 -21.67 -3.34 12.53
N SER A 18 -20.49 -3.90 12.31
CA SER A 18 -19.50 -4.15 13.36
C SER A 18 -18.14 -3.47 13.15
N CYS A 19 -17.92 -2.84 12.00
CA CYS A 19 -16.63 -2.26 11.64
C CYS A 19 -16.66 -0.73 11.51
N ASP A 20 -15.70 -0.06 12.13
CA ASP A 20 -15.43 1.37 11.93
C ASP A 20 -14.59 1.64 10.67
N VAL A 21 -13.82 0.64 10.21
CA VAL A 21 -12.97 0.68 9.03
C VAL A 21 -13.18 -0.59 8.22
N ILE A 22 -13.46 -0.44 6.92
CA ILE A 22 -13.63 -1.54 5.98
C ILE A 22 -12.50 -1.48 4.95
N ILE A 23 -11.61 -2.47 4.99
CA ILE A 23 -10.47 -2.58 4.04
C ILE A 23 -10.84 -3.51 2.88
N LEU A 24 -11.07 -2.93 1.71
CA LEU A 24 -11.37 -3.65 0.47
C LEU A 24 -10.09 -4.24 -0.12
N SER A 25 -9.88 -5.53 0.16
CA SER A 25 -8.70 -6.32 -0.24
C SER A 25 -9.04 -7.43 -1.25
N VAL A 26 -10.08 -7.21 -2.05
CA VAL A 26 -10.52 -8.08 -3.14
C VAL A 26 -9.80 -7.77 -4.46
N LYS A 27 -9.98 -8.60 -5.50
CA LYS A 27 -9.42 -8.28 -6.83
C LYS A 27 -10.06 -7.00 -7.38
N PRO A 28 -9.34 -6.20 -8.19
CA PRO A 28 -9.87 -4.93 -8.70
C PRO A 28 -11.28 -5.02 -9.32
N HIS A 29 -11.53 -6.02 -10.17
CA HIS A 29 -12.85 -6.19 -10.81
C HIS A 29 -14.00 -6.49 -9.81
N GLN A 30 -13.70 -6.87 -8.57
CA GLN A 30 -14.69 -7.19 -7.53
C GLN A 30 -15.02 -6.00 -6.63
N VAL A 31 -14.21 -4.93 -6.62
CA VAL A 31 -14.38 -3.81 -5.68
C VAL A 31 -15.70 -3.09 -5.89
N LEU A 32 -16.03 -2.68 -7.12
CA LEU A 32 -17.29 -1.96 -7.39
C LEU A 32 -18.53 -2.84 -7.11
N PRO A 33 -18.58 -4.13 -7.49
CA PRO A 33 -19.63 -5.04 -7.05
C PRO A 33 -19.78 -5.15 -5.52
N VAL A 34 -18.68 -5.26 -4.78
CA VAL A 34 -18.71 -5.32 -3.31
C VAL A 34 -19.22 -4.01 -2.72
N LEU A 35 -18.77 -2.87 -3.22
CA LEU A 35 -19.26 -1.56 -2.78
C LEU A 35 -20.76 -1.40 -3.02
N GLU A 36 -21.26 -1.86 -4.17
CA GLU A 36 -22.69 -1.85 -4.49
C GLU A 36 -23.51 -2.73 -3.52
N GLU A 37 -22.97 -3.88 -3.12
CA GLU A 37 -23.57 -4.73 -2.09
C GLU A 37 -23.60 -4.01 -0.73
N LEU A 38 -22.46 -3.45 -0.28
CA LEU A 38 -22.38 -2.71 0.98
C LEU A 38 -23.35 -1.54 1.01
N ARG A 39 -23.44 -0.79 -0.10
CA ARG A 39 -24.37 0.34 -0.27
C ARG A 39 -25.81 -0.08 -0.05
N LYS A 40 -26.25 -1.19 -0.66
CA LYS A 40 -27.61 -1.74 -0.47
C LYS A 40 -27.86 -2.15 0.97
N ILE A 41 -26.87 -2.78 1.61
CA ILE A 41 -26.98 -3.16 3.03
C ILE A 41 -27.20 -1.91 3.88
N TYR A 42 -26.42 -0.84 3.68
CA TYR A 42 -26.58 0.42 4.40
C TYR A 42 -27.93 1.11 4.13
N GLN A 43 -28.44 1.05 2.89
CA GLN A 43 -29.76 1.59 2.53
C GLN A 43 -30.92 0.83 3.19
N ASP A 44 -30.76 -0.48 3.40
CA ASP A 44 -31.78 -1.35 3.99
C ASP A 44 -31.82 -1.29 5.53
N ILE A 45 -30.92 -0.54 6.19
CA ILE A 45 -30.93 -0.36 7.65
C ILE A 45 -32.13 0.52 8.03
N ASP A 46 -33.17 -0.08 8.59
CA ASP A 46 -34.37 0.59 9.10
C ASP A 46 -34.05 1.47 10.32
N GLU A 47 -34.52 2.71 10.31
CA GLU A 47 -34.43 3.66 11.44
C GLU A 47 -34.94 3.03 12.76
N ASN A 48 -35.94 2.14 12.69
CA ASN A 48 -36.50 1.51 13.90
C ASN A 48 -35.60 0.42 14.49
N GLN A 49 -34.75 -0.23 13.70
CA GLN A 49 -33.73 -1.17 14.23
C GLN A 49 -32.61 -0.43 14.97
N LEU A 50 -32.51 0.90 14.85
CA LEU A 50 -31.56 1.74 15.60
C LEU A 50 -31.98 1.96 17.07
N LEU A 51 -33.19 1.56 17.48
CA LEU A 51 -33.76 1.82 18.81
C LEU A 51 -34.16 0.55 19.60
N VAL A 52 -34.08 -0.65 19.02
CA VAL A 52 -34.54 -1.88 19.70
C VAL A 52 -33.44 -2.48 20.57
N GLY A 53 -33.60 -2.33 21.89
CA GLY A 53 -32.92 -3.19 22.87
C GLY A 53 -31.97 -2.51 23.87
N GLY A 54 -31.87 -1.18 23.89
CA GLY A 54 -31.01 -0.47 24.85
C GLY A 54 -29.50 -0.70 24.66
N ALA A 55 -29.10 -1.44 23.61
CA ALA A 55 -27.73 -1.48 23.12
C ALA A 55 -27.45 -0.18 22.35
N PRO A 56 -26.31 0.50 22.59
CA PRO A 56 -25.97 1.71 21.86
C PRO A 56 -25.87 1.41 20.36
N LEU A 57 -26.25 2.39 19.54
CA LEU A 57 -26.15 2.46 18.08
C LEU A 57 -24.96 1.64 17.51
N PRO A 58 -25.07 1.02 16.31
CA PRO A 58 -23.86 0.59 15.61
C PRO A 58 -22.91 1.79 15.54
N ARG A 59 -21.71 1.62 16.09
CA ARG A 59 -20.81 2.72 16.48
C ARG A 59 -20.36 3.61 15.32
N ASN A 60 -20.64 3.25 14.07
CA ASN A 60 -20.46 4.13 12.91
C ASN A 60 -21.45 3.83 11.77
N LEU A 61 -22.39 4.75 11.51
CA LEU A 61 -23.16 4.80 10.25
C LEU A 61 -22.31 5.31 9.07
N ARG A 62 -21.02 5.54 9.29
CA ARG A 62 -20.07 6.13 8.36
C ARG A 62 -18.70 5.45 8.51
N PRO A 63 -18.57 4.16 8.18
CA PRO A 63 -17.26 3.51 8.21
C PRO A 63 -16.29 4.19 7.24
N LEU A 64 -15.01 4.16 7.58
CA LEU A 64 -13.95 4.50 6.64
C LEU A 64 -13.73 3.36 5.66
N ILE A 65 -13.95 3.64 4.37
CA ILE A 65 -13.65 2.71 3.29
C ILE A 65 -12.19 2.88 2.88
N VAL A 66 -11.39 1.83 3.05
CA VAL A 66 -10.00 1.79 2.60
C VAL A 66 -9.90 0.83 1.43
N SER A 67 -9.49 1.31 0.25
CA SER A 67 -9.28 0.45 -0.92
C SER A 67 -7.80 0.24 -1.17
N VAL A 68 -7.35 -1.02 -1.13
CA VAL A 68 -5.99 -1.42 -1.53
C VAL A 68 -5.91 -1.84 -3.00
N ALA A 69 -7.03 -1.77 -3.72
CA ALA A 69 -7.11 -2.28 -5.07
C ALA A 69 -6.39 -1.37 -6.07
N THR A 70 -5.57 -1.99 -6.91
CA THR A 70 -4.97 -1.32 -8.06
C THR A 70 -6.04 -0.96 -9.08
N SER A 71 -5.81 0.11 -9.83
CA SER A 71 -6.59 0.45 -11.04
C SER A 71 -8.05 0.91 -10.83
N ILE A 72 -8.43 1.32 -9.63
CA ILE A 72 -9.75 1.93 -9.36
C ILE A 72 -9.53 3.29 -8.74
N THR A 73 -10.19 4.30 -9.26
CA THR A 73 -10.05 5.68 -8.77
C THR A 73 -10.95 5.95 -7.57
N ILE A 74 -10.57 6.94 -6.76
CA ILE A 74 -11.39 7.48 -5.68
C ILE A 74 -12.77 7.86 -6.23
N LYS A 75 -12.82 8.54 -7.38
CA LYS A 75 -14.08 8.91 -8.04
C LYS A 75 -14.99 7.71 -8.27
N GLN A 76 -14.47 6.61 -8.82
CA GLN A 76 -15.26 5.39 -9.06
C GLN A 76 -15.76 4.74 -7.76
N ILE A 77 -14.97 4.84 -6.68
CA ILE A 77 -15.37 4.34 -5.36
C ILE A 77 -16.46 5.23 -4.76
N GLU A 78 -16.28 6.55 -4.79
CA GLU A 78 -17.22 7.54 -4.24
C GLU A 78 -18.59 7.52 -4.93
N GLU A 79 -18.62 7.32 -6.25
CA GLU A 79 -19.85 7.08 -7.04
C GLU A 79 -20.62 5.84 -6.56
N LYS A 80 -19.92 4.87 -5.93
CA LYS A 80 -20.51 3.65 -5.39
C LYS A 80 -20.74 3.68 -3.88
N THR A 81 -20.29 4.72 -3.19
CA THR A 81 -20.50 4.91 -1.74
C THR A 81 -21.47 6.05 -1.42
N GLU A 82 -22.18 6.56 -2.41
CA GLU A 82 -23.32 7.46 -2.20
C GLU A 82 -24.50 6.67 -1.58
N ILE A 83 -24.86 7.05 -0.36
CA ILE A 83 -25.93 6.43 0.40
C ILE A 83 -26.98 7.51 0.70
N SER A 84 -28.24 7.15 0.45
CA SER A 84 -29.38 7.94 0.90
C SER A 84 -29.97 7.25 2.12
N TRP A 85 -30.11 8.02 3.19
CA TRP A 85 -30.77 7.61 4.43
C TRP A 85 -32.05 8.42 4.57
N LYS A 86 -33.07 7.81 5.14
CA LYS A 86 -34.16 8.59 5.73
C LYS A 86 -33.78 8.86 7.17
N MET A 87 -34.06 10.08 7.63
CA MET A 87 -34.05 10.42 9.05
C MET A 87 -35.32 11.20 9.36
N GLY A 88 -36.36 10.48 9.81
CA GLY A 88 -37.71 11.02 9.96
C GLY A 88 -38.40 11.27 8.61
N ARG A 89 -38.63 12.54 8.25
CA ARG A 89 -39.29 12.94 6.98
C ARG A 89 -38.33 13.55 5.95
N ALA A 90 -37.04 13.64 6.25
CA ALA A 90 -36.04 14.21 5.35
C ALA A 90 -35.17 13.09 4.75
N ASP A 91 -34.94 13.19 3.43
CA ASP A 91 -33.93 12.39 2.76
C ASP A 91 -32.56 13.05 2.98
N MET A 92 -31.62 12.29 3.54
CA MET A 92 -30.24 12.70 3.74
C MET A 92 -29.35 11.96 2.74
N LEU A 93 -28.60 12.71 1.94
CA LEU A 93 -27.55 12.17 1.08
C LEU A 93 -26.22 12.24 1.83
N GLY A 94 -25.52 11.12 1.90
CA GLY A 94 -24.19 11.03 2.51
C GLY A 94 -23.26 10.19 1.64
N HIS A 95 -21.98 10.52 1.68
CA HIS A 95 -20.93 9.69 1.10
C HIS A 95 -20.10 9.07 2.22
N LEU A 96 -19.75 7.80 2.07
CA LEU A 96 -18.76 7.20 2.96
C LEU A 96 -17.38 7.81 2.70
N PRO A 97 -16.59 8.10 3.75
CA PRO A 97 -15.21 8.53 3.58
C PRO A 97 -14.39 7.40 2.94
N VAL A 98 -13.54 7.78 1.99
CA VAL A 98 -12.73 6.86 1.19
C VAL A 98 -11.27 7.23 1.33
N ILE A 99 -10.41 6.24 1.56
CA ILE A 99 -8.97 6.36 1.36
C ILE A 99 -8.54 5.27 0.39
N ARG A 100 -7.93 5.70 -0.71
CA ARG A 100 -7.28 4.79 -1.65
C ARG A 100 -5.83 4.66 -1.22
N CYS A 101 -5.34 3.43 -1.07
CA CYS A 101 -3.94 3.20 -0.73
C CYS A 101 -3.33 2.05 -1.52
N LEU A 102 -2.01 1.98 -1.48
CA LEU A 102 -1.22 0.97 -2.14
C LEU A 102 -0.10 0.50 -1.20
N PRO A 103 -0.37 -0.48 -0.33
CA PRO A 103 0.64 -1.11 0.50
C PRO A 103 1.51 -2.07 -0.31
N THR A 104 2.74 -2.34 0.15
CA THR A 104 3.62 -3.37 -0.41
C THR A 104 3.57 -4.66 0.40
N VAL A 105 4.03 -5.77 -0.21
CA VAL A 105 4.12 -7.09 0.46
C VAL A 105 4.97 -7.09 1.73
N ALA A 106 5.87 -6.09 1.89
CA ALA A 106 6.71 -5.92 3.06
C ALA A 106 5.94 -5.50 4.32
N SER A 107 4.64 -5.16 4.22
CA SER A 107 3.77 -4.95 5.39
C SER A 107 3.69 -6.19 6.29
N SER A 108 3.85 -7.40 5.73
CA SER A 108 3.89 -8.66 6.49
C SER A 108 5.03 -8.75 7.51
N VAL A 109 6.11 -8.00 7.29
CA VAL A 109 7.28 -7.92 8.18
C VAL A 109 7.44 -6.54 8.82
N ARG A 110 6.37 -5.73 8.83
CA ARG A 110 6.33 -4.35 9.37
C ARG A 110 7.35 -3.40 8.74
N ALA A 111 7.75 -3.68 7.50
CA ALA A 111 8.65 -2.84 6.70
C ALA A 111 7.96 -2.41 5.39
N GLY A 112 6.63 -2.35 5.40
CA GLY A 112 5.83 -1.94 4.25
C GLY A 112 6.09 -0.50 3.86
N VAL A 113 5.83 -0.19 2.60
CA VAL A 113 5.64 1.18 2.14
C VAL A 113 4.21 1.27 1.64
N THR A 114 3.45 2.21 2.18
CA THR A 114 2.08 2.48 1.75
C THR A 114 2.02 3.91 1.23
N VAL A 115 1.61 4.08 -0.02
CA VAL A 115 1.16 5.39 -0.48
C VAL A 115 -0.34 5.47 -0.42
N TYR A 116 -0.89 6.65 -0.14
CA TYR A 116 -2.33 6.84 -0.08
C TYR A 116 -2.76 8.19 -0.63
N THR A 117 -4.04 8.29 -0.93
CA THR A 117 -4.74 9.54 -1.24
C THR A 117 -6.11 9.48 -0.58
N SER A 118 -6.49 10.59 0.06
CA SER A 118 -7.79 10.75 0.70
C SER A 118 -8.86 11.19 -0.31
N GLY A 119 -10.05 10.61 -0.19
CA GLY A 119 -11.22 11.03 -0.94
C GLY A 119 -11.79 12.37 -0.48
N HIS A 120 -12.70 12.92 -1.26
CA HIS A 120 -13.30 14.24 -1.07
C HIS A 120 -14.10 14.32 0.23
N PHE A 121 -14.65 13.19 0.69
CA PHE A 121 -15.48 13.11 1.88
C PHE A 121 -14.72 12.63 3.11
N SER A 122 -13.40 12.45 3.04
CA SER A 122 -12.58 12.01 4.18
C SER A 122 -12.17 13.18 5.07
N THR A 123 -12.30 12.99 6.38
CA THR A 123 -11.93 14.00 7.39
C THR A 123 -10.51 13.81 7.89
N GLU A 124 -9.98 14.78 8.64
CA GLU A 124 -8.69 14.64 9.33
C GLU A 124 -8.66 13.46 10.31
N ASN A 125 -9.78 13.17 10.99
CA ASN A 125 -9.89 12.02 11.89
C ASN A 125 -9.82 10.69 11.12
N ASP A 126 -10.45 10.62 9.94
CA ASP A 126 -10.38 9.44 9.06
C ASP A 126 -8.93 9.19 8.62
N ASN A 127 -8.22 10.26 8.23
CA ASN A 127 -6.80 10.18 7.87
C ASN A 127 -5.93 9.77 9.05
N LYS A 128 -6.17 10.30 10.25
CA LYS A 128 -5.43 9.91 11.46
C LYS A 128 -5.63 8.43 11.77
N LEU A 129 -6.87 7.94 11.74
CA LEU A 129 -7.17 6.53 11.97
C LEU A 129 -6.49 5.63 10.94
N PHE A 130 -6.51 6.02 9.66
CA PHE A 130 -5.78 5.32 8.61
C PHE A 130 -4.28 5.28 8.86
N LEU A 131 -3.68 6.42 9.21
CA LEU A 131 -2.25 6.52 9.50
C LEU A 131 -1.85 5.66 10.71
N ASP A 132 -2.66 5.65 11.78
CA ASP A 132 -2.41 4.81 12.95
C ASP A 132 -2.38 3.32 12.58
N ILE A 133 -3.27 2.88 11.68
CA ILE A 133 -3.31 1.49 11.19
C ILE A 133 -2.09 1.20 10.31
N PHE A 134 -1.83 2.00 9.27
CA PHE A 134 -0.83 1.65 8.26
C PHE A 134 0.61 1.95 8.70
N ASN A 135 0.83 2.91 9.61
CA ASN A 135 2.15 3.12 10.21
C ASN A 135 2.55 1.99 11.17
N SER A 136 1.59 1.18 11.66
CA SER A 136 1.91 -0.01 12.46
C SER A 136 2.60 -1.13 11.66
N VAL A 137 2.50 -1.08 10.33
CA VAL A 137 3.05 -2.07 9.40
C VAL A 137 4.11 -1.50 8.45
N GLY A 138 4.53 -0.26 8.62
CA GLY A 138 5.60 0.34 7.82
C GLY A 138 5.52 1.86 7.70
N PHE A 139 6.05 2.38 6.60
CA PHE A 139 6.04 3.80 6.28
C PHE A 139 4.83 4.15 5.41
N THR A 140 4.12 5.21 5.76
CA THR A 140 2.95 5.68 5.00
C THR A 140 3.14 7.11 4.51
N GLN A 141 2.83 7.37 3.24
CA GLN A 141 3.02 8.67 2.59
C GLN A 141 1.77 9.09 1.80
N ASP A 142 1.28 10.30 2.07
CA ASP A 142 0.25 10.93 1.26
C ASP A 142 0.83 11.38 -0.08
N VAL A 143 0.13 11.09 -1.15
CA VAL A 143 0.52 11.45 -2.52
C VAL A 143 -0.72 11.83 -3.32
N PRO A 144 -0.60 12.71 -4.32
CA PRO A 144 -1.65 12.89 -5.32
C PRO A 144 -2.03 11.57 -6.00
N GLU A 145 -3.33 11.33 -6.21
CA GLU A 145 -3.86 10.07 -6.74
C GLU A 145 -3.20 9.67 -8.08
N GLN A 146 -2.91 10.66 -8.93
CA GLN A 146 -2.25 10.48 -10.22
C GLN A 146 -0.87 9.80 -10.15
N TYR A 147 -0.23 9.81 -8.98
CA TYR A 147 1.08 9.17 -8.79
C TYR A 147 0.99 7.71 -8.35
N ILE A 148 -0.18 7.22 -7.90
CA ILE A 148 -0.32 5.85 -7.38
C ILE A 148 0.12 4.78 -8.41
N ASP A 149 -0.04 5.03 -9.72
CA ASP A 149 0.43 4.16 -10.82
C ASP A 149 1.95 4.04 -10.81
N GLY A 150 2.62 5.20 -10.74
CA GLY A 150 4.07 5.28 -10.68
C GLY A 150 4.58 4.56 -9.44
N PHE A 151 3.90 4.74 -8.31
CA PHE A 151 4.20 4.00 -7.08
C PHE A 151 3.97 2.49 -7.22
N THR A 152 3.00 2.03 -8.00
CA THR A 152 2.80 0.59 -8.24
C THR A 152 4.04 -0.06 -8.84
N ALA A 153 4.63 0.58 -9.85
CA ALA A 153 5.86 0.10 -10.46
C ALA A 153 7.10 0.36 -9.59
N PHE A 154 7.12 1.50 -8.88
CA PHE A 154 8.27 1.90 -8.08
C PHE A 154 8.41 1.13 -6.77
N THR A 155 7.34 0.99 -5.97
CA THR A 155 7.39 0.35 -4.65
C THR A 155 6.90 -1.10 -4.69
N GLY A 156 5.80 -1.37 -5.41
CA GLY A 156 5.26 -2.72 -5.56
C GLY A 156 6.24 -3.64 -6.28
N SER A 157 6.54 -3.34 -7.55
CA SER A 157 7.55 -4.08 -8.32
C SER A 157 8.98 -3.82 -7.84
N GLY A 158 9.23 -2.70 -7.16
CA GLY A 158 10.54 -2.35 -6.60
C GLY A 158 11.11 -3.41 -5.67
N VAL A 159 10.28 -4.11 -4.90
CA VAL A 159 10.72 -5.23 -4.05
C VAL A 159 11.36 -6.33 -4.90
N ALA A 160 10.78 -6.66 -6.06
CA ALA A 160 11.34 -7.66 -6.97
C ALA A 160 12.64 -7.17 -7.61
N PHE A 161 12.71 -5.89 -8.00
CA PHE A 161 13.93 -5.30 -8.57
C PHE A 161 15.08 -5.32 -7.56
N MET A 162 14.80 -5.00 -6.29
CA MET A 162 15.79 -5.07 -5.23
C MET A 162 16.15 -6.51 -4.88
N GLY A 163 15.20 -7.45 -4.96
CA GLY A 163 15.48 -8.88 -4.86
C GLY A 163 16.52 -9.35 -5.89
N LEU A 164 16.38 -8.94 -7.15
CA LEU A 164 17.35 -9.24 -8.21
C LEU A 164 18.74 -8.66 -7.92
N VAL A 165 18.82 -7.41 -7.43
CA VAL A 165 20.10 -6.79 -7.06
C VAL A 165 20.75 -7.52 -5.87
N MET A 166 19.94 -7.94 -4.90
CA MET A 166 20.40 -8.71 -3.73
C MET A 166 20.93 -10.09 -4.13
N GLU A 167 20.23 -10.78 -5.03
CA GLU A 167 20.64 -12.06 -5.60
C GLU A 167 21.96 -11.93 -6.37
N ALA A 168 22.08 -10.91 -7.22
CA ALA A 168 23.33 -10.64 -7.95
C ALA A 168 24.51 -10.34 -7.01
N LEU A 169 24.28 -9.65 -5.89
CA LEU A 169 25.30 -9.43 -4.87
C LEU A 169 25.72 -10.74 -4.18
N ALA A 170 24.76 -11.63 -3.87
CA ALA A 170 25.03 -12.93 -3.30
C ALA A 170 25.81 -13.83 -4.28
N ASP A 171 25.44 -13.85 -5.56
CA ASP A 171 26.19 -14.53 -6.63
C ASP A 171 27.63 -14.01 -6.74
N GLY A 172 27.82 -12.70 -6.65
CA GLY A 172 29.16 -12.09 -6.60
C GLY A 172 29.97 -12.55 -5.38
N GLY A 173 29.32 -12.73 -4.23
CA GLY A 173 29.94 -13.32 -3.04
C GLY A 173 30.38 -14.76 -3.26
N VAL A 174 29.54 -15.59 -3.89
CA VAL A 174 29.87 -16.97 -4.24
C VAL A 174 31.02 -17.03 -5.22
N LEU A 175 31.04 -16.15 -6.23
CA LEU A 175 32.11 -16.06 -7.22
C LEU A 175 33.49 -15.83 -6.58
N VAL A 176 33.55 -15.09 -5.47
CA VAL A 176 34.80 -14.84 -4.71
C VAL A 176 35.04 -15.85 -3.58
N GLY A 177 34.26 -16.94 -3.52
CA GLY A 177 34.48 -18.07 -2.62
C GLY A 177 33.65 -18.10 -1.33
N ILE A 178 32.65 -17.22 -1.18
CA ILE A 178 31.77 -17.22 0.00
C ILE A 178 30.70 -18.32 -0.13
N PRO A 179 30.44 -19.14 0.91
CA PRO A 179 29.36 -20.12 0.86
C PRO A 179 27.98 -19.50 0.62
N ARG A 180 27.15 -20.11 -0.24
CA ARG A 180 25.85 -19.58 -0.68
C ARG A 180 24.96 -19.07 0.46
N GLY A 181 24.68 -19.92 1.46
CA GLY A 181 23.81 -19.54 2.57
C GLY A 181 24.35 -18.39 3.44
N MET A 182 25.67 -18.13 3.41
CA MET A 182 26.27 -16.95 4.04
C MET A 182 26.15 -15.73 3.14
N ALA A 183 26.41 -15.88 1.84
CA ALA A 183 26.30 -14.80 0.86
C ALA A 183 24.88 -14.21 0.81
N ASP A 184 23.84 -15.05 0.79
CA ASP A 184 22.44 -14.61 0.77
C ASP A 184 22.10 -13.75 1.99
N LYS A 185 22.51 -14.20 3.19
CA LYS A 185 22.29 -13.47 4.43
C LYS A 185 23.04 -12.14 4.44
N ILE A 186 24.31 -12.14 4.08
CA ILE A 186 25.13 -10.92 4.05
C ILE A 186 24.56 -9.92 3.04
N ALA A 187 24.17 -10.37 1.83
CA ALA A 187 23.57 -9.50 0.82
C ALA A 187 22.30 -8.80 1.34
N ALA A 188 21.43 -9.53 2.02
CA ALA A 188 20.23 -8.96 2.64
C ALA A 188 20.56 -7.90 3.71
N TYR A 189 21.50 -8.19 4.61
CA TYR A 189 21.93 -7.23 5.64
C TYR A 189 22.67 -6.02 5.05
N THR A 190 23.45 -6.20 3.99
CA THR A 190 24.13 -5.10 3.28
C THR A 190 23.11 -4.17 2.63
N MET A 191 22.08 -4.72 1.96
CA MET A 191 21.02 -3.91 1.38
C MET A 191 20.21 -3.16 2.45
N MET A 192 19.81 -3.86 3.51
CA MET A 192 19.08 -3.25 4.63
C MET A 192 19.88 -2.13 5.31
N SER A 193 21.15 -2.37 5.63
CA SER A 193 22.00 -1.36 6.29
C SER A 193 22.22 -0.14 5.40
N THR A 194 22.39 -0.33 4.09
CA THR A 194 22.49 0.77 3.12
C THR A 194 21.24 1.64 3.13
N ALA A 195 20.06 1.03 3.07
CA ALA A 195 18.78 1.74 3.14
C ALA A 195 18.61 2.47 4.49
N LYS A 196 18.96 1.80 5.60
CA LYS A 196 18.86 2.34 6.96
C LYS A 196 19.73 3.58 7.14
N ILE A 197 20.95 3.60 6.59
CA ILE A 197 21.83 4.78 6.64
C ILE A 197 21.16 5.99 5.97
N VAL A 198 20.56 5.81 4.78
CA VAL A 198 19.84 6.88 4.06
C VAL A 198 18.69 7.42 4.91
N ILE A 199 17.88 6.52 5.45
CA ILE A 199 16.66 6.86 6.19
C ILE A 199 17.00 7.56 7.51
N GLU A 200 17.88 6.98 8.33
CA GLU A 200 18.17 7.48 9.67
C GLU A 200 19.05 8.72 9.68
N ARG A 201 19.95 8.87 8.70
CA ARG A 201 20.84 10.03 8.62
C ARG A 201 20.32 11.14 7.72
N GLY A 202 19.26 10.88 6.95
CA GLY A 202 18.69 11.85 6.00
C GLY A 202 19.64 12.25 4.87
N ILE A 203 20.64 11.42 4.57
CA ILE A 203 21.64 11.70 3.50
C ILE A 203 21.19 11.11 2.17
N LYS A 204 21.68 11.67 1.07
CA LYS A 204 21.37 11.19 -0.28
C LYS A 204 22.22 9.96 -0.63
N PRO A 205 21.74 9.05 -1.49
CA PRO A 205 22.50 7.84 -1.88
C PRO A 205 23.89 8.12 -2.48
N HIS A 206 24.09 9.27 -3.14
CA HIS A 206 25.40 9.62 -3.68
C HIS A 206 26.43 9.96 -2.58
N GLU A 207 25.97 10.47 -1.44
CA GLU A 207 26.84 10.80 -0.31
C GLU A 207 27.40 9.54 0.33
N ILE A 208 26.59 8.47 0.44
CA ILE A 208 27.07 7.14 0.88
C ILE A 208 28.16 6.64 -0.06
N ARG A 209 27.89 6.63 -1.37
CA ARG A 209 28.86 6.19 -2.39
C ARG A 209 30.19 6.90 -2.26
N THR A 210 30.17 8.22 -2.09
CA THR A 210 31.39 9.02 -1.92
C THR A 210 32.08 8.71 -0.59
N SER A 211 31.33 8.56 0.51
CA SER A 211 31.89 8.34 1.85
C SER A 211 32.60 6.99 2.00
N VAL A 212 32.19 5.96 1.26
CA VAL A 212 32.77 4.61 1.35
C VAL A 212 33.79 4.31 0.23
N ALA A 213 33.88 5.17 -0.78
CA ALA A 213 34.84 5.03 -1.87
C ALA A 213 36.17 5.71 -1.54
N SER A 214 37.12 4.95 -1.00
CA SER A 214 38.49 5.44 -0.81
C SER A 214 39.25 5.55 -2.15
N PRO A 215 40.20 6.50 -2.28
CA PRO A 215 41.04 6.62 -3.47
C PRO A 215 41.77 5.30 -3.79
N GLY A 216 41.56 4.77 -5.00
CA GLY A 216 42.16 3.49 -5.44
C GLY A 216 41.63 2.23 -4.72
N GLY A 217 40.60 2.36 -3.88
CA GLY A 217 40.04 1.25 -3.11
C GLY A 217 39.14 0.31 -3.92
N THR A 218 38.77 -0.83 -3.31
CA THR A 218 37.90 -1.84 -3.91
C THR A 218 36.55 -1.27 -4.34
N THR A 219 35.98 -0.36 -3.54
CA THR A 219 34.69 0.27 -3.81
C THR A 219 34.68 1.08 -5.11
N ILE A 220 35.68 1.93 -5.37
CA ILE A 220 35.65 2.78 -6.57
C ILE A 220 35.81 1.95 -7.85
N HIS A 221 36.61 0.88 -7.80
CA HIS A 221 36.74 -0.07 -8.91
C HIS A 221 35.44 -0.86 -9.14
N GLY A 222 34.78 -1.31 -8.06
CA GLY A 222 33.46 -1.96 -8.17
C GLY A 222 32.39 -1.02 -8.74
N LEU A 223 32.33 0.22 -8.25
CA LEU A 223 31.41 1.24 -8.76
C LEU A 223 31.63 1.52 -10.25
N LYS A 224 32.89 1.57 -10.72
CA LYS A 224 33.20 1.73 -12.15
C LYS A 224 32.56 0.64 -13.00
N VAL A 225 32.68 -0.63 -12.58
CA VAL A 225 32.06 -1.77 -13.29
C VAL A 225 30.54 -1.66 -13.29
N MET A 226 29.92 -1.25 -12.17
CA MET A 226 28.46 -1.06 -12.11
C MET A 226 27.97 0.06 -13.03
N GLU A 227 28.73 1.16 -13.15
CA GLU A 227 28.38 2.24 -14.09
C GLU A 227 28.56 1.79 -15.54
N ASP A 228 29.64 1.04 -15.86
CA ASP A 228 29.85 0.48 -17.21
C ASP A 228 28.76 -0.53 -17.61
N ALA A 229 28.25 -1.29 -16.65
CA ALA A 229 27.12 -2.19 -16.83
C ALA A 229 25.77 -1.46 -16.93
N GLY A 230 25.74 -0.14 -16.77
CA GLY A 230 24.53 0.67 -16.93
C GLY A 230 23.48 0.44 -15.84
N VAL A 231 23.88 0.08 -14.61
CA VAL A 231 22.95 -0.27 -13.51
C VAL A 231 21.87 0.80 -13.29
N ARG A 232 22.23 2.08 -13.33
CA ARG A 232 21.27 3.19 -13.20
C ARG A 232 20.20 3.16 -14.29
N GLY A 233 20.64 3.01 -15.54
CA GLY A 233 19.76 2.96 -16.71
C GLY A 233 18.82 1.75 -16.63
N GLY A 234 19.33 0.59 -16.23
CA GLY A 234 18.52 -0.61 -16.03
C GLY A 234 17.42 -0.44 -14.99
N VAL A 235 17.76 0.10 -13.81
CA VAL A 235 16.78 0.32 -12.73
C VAL A 235 15.75 1.39 -13.13
N MET A 236 16.18 2.51 -13.72
CA MET A 236 15.26 3.55 -14.19
C MET A 236 14.32 3.02 -15.28
N GLY A 237 14.85 2.26 -16.24
CA GLY A 237 14.07 1.64 -17.31
C GLY A 237 13.04 0.64 -16.79
N ALA A 238 13.39 -0.15 -15.77
CA ALA A 238 12.46 -1.09 -15.14
C ALA A 238 11.26 -0.37 -14.49
N VAL A 239 11.52 0.72 -13.76
CA VAL A 239 10.45 1.55 -13.14
C VAL A 239 9.59 2.21 -14.22
N GLN A 240 10.20 2.77 -15.27
CA GLN A 240 9.48 3.38 -16.37
C GLN A 240 8.54 2.39 -17.06
N ARG A 241 9.07 1.25 -17.53
CA ARG A 241 8.29 0.23 -18.24
C ARG A 241 7.18 -0.36 -17.35
N GLY A 242 7.47 -0.59 -16.07
CA GLY A 242 6.48 -1.03 -15.10
C GLY A 242 5.33 -0.02 -14.93
N THR A 243 5.65 1.28 -14.93
CA THR A 243 4.65 2.36 -14.82
C THR A 243 3.76 2.41 -16.05
N GLU A 244 4.35 2.30 -17.24
CA GLU A 244 3.61 2.23 -18.51
C GLU A 244 2.64 1.05 -18.49
N ARG A 245 3.09 -0.13 -18.05
CA ARG A 245 2.23 -1.30 -17.93
C ARG A 245 1.08 -1.10 -16.93
N ALA A 246 1.34 -0.45 -15.80
CA ALA A 246 0.30 -0.16 -14.81
C ALA A 246 -0.80 0.76 -15.39
N LYS A 247 -0.43 1.71 -16.25
CA LYS A 247 -1.37 2.58 -16.97
C LYS A 247 -2.17 1.81 -18.04
N GLU A 248 -1.52 0.94 -18.81
CA GLU A 248 -2.19 0.08 -19.80
C GLU A 248 -3.30 -0.78 -19.16
N LEU A 249 -3.09 -1.26 -17.93
CA LEU A 249 -4.06 -2.09 -17.20
C LEU A 249 -5.26 -1.32 -16.64
N ARG A 250 -5.23 0.01 -16.63
CA ARG A 250 -6.34 0.85 -16.14
C ARG A 250 -7.38 1.18 -17.19
N SER A 251 -6.95 1.28 -18.44
CA SER A 251 -7.83 1.54 -19.56
C SER A 251 -8.29 0.19 -20.08
N PRO A 252 -9.49 -0.31 -19.72
CA PRO A 252 -9.97 -1.54 -20.32
C PRO A 252 -10.21 -1.25 -21.80
N SER A 253 -9.64 -2.08 -22.66
CA SER A 253 -10.09 -2.27 -24.04
C SER A 253 -11.55 -2.72 -24.07
#